data_AF-A0A1M7A653-F1
#
_entry.id   AF-A0A1M7A653-F1
#
_cell.length_a   1.000
_cell.length_b   1.000
_cell.length_c   1.000
_cell.angle_alpha   90.00
_cell.angle_beta   90.00
_cell.angle_gamma   90.00
#
_symmetry.space_group_name_H-M   'P 1'
#
loop_
_entity.id
_entity.type
_entity.pdbx_description
1 polymer ?
#
loop_
_entity_poly.entity_id
_entity_poly.type
_entity_poly.pdbx_seq_one_letter_code
_entity_poly.pdbx_strand_id
1 'polypeptide(L)'
;MTLKIWRQKDAKTRGQFETVKINDVSPDMSFLEMLDIVNEEQMKPWRAAAFPVIRDCAVDRTAFDRIIQAGGFVSVNTGAAPEASTIPVPKADADRAFDAAACIGCGACVAACKNASAMLFVSAKVSHLSFLPQAVSQKRLVLTSRVGESERQFEFFYASSANGRHRVEAKKRVLAMVAQMDKEDCATCTNLYECQAACPKGITVDYIAKMNREYLGATVTYAEKVYGKD
;
A
#
# COMPACT_ATOMS: atom_id res chain seq x y z
N MET A 1 -21.83 30.22 16.45
CA MET A 1 -21.65 30.17 14.98
C MET A 1 -22.62 29.18 14.34
N THR A 2 -22.84 29.24 13.03
CA THR A 2 -23.78 28.35 12.31
C THR A 2 -23.02 27.40 11.38
N LEU A 3 -23.19 26.09 11.54
CA LEU A 3 -22.58 25.05 10.69
C LEU A 3 -23.65 24.34 9.85
N LYS A 4 -23.29 23.91 8.63
CA LYS A 4 -24.10 23.03 7.79
C LYS A 4 -23.51 21.63 7.79
N ILE A 5 -24.27 20.65 8.27
CA ILE A 5 -23.82 19.30 8.63
C ILE A 5 -24.59 18.27 7.78
N TRP A 6 -23.97 17.18 7.35
CA TRP A 6 -24.63 16.16 6.54
C TRP A 6 -25.09 15.00 7.43
N ARG A 7 -26.36 14.59 7.29
CA ARG A 7 -26.96 13.46 8.03
C ARG A 7 -27.32 12.33 7.07
N GLN A 8 -26.90 11.11 7.41
CA GLN A 8 -27.21 9.92 6.62
C GLN A 8 -27.19 8.65 7.48
N LYS A 9 -28.35 7.99 7.55
CA LYS A 9 -28.56 6.78 8.36
C LYS A 9 -27.67 5.60 7.93
N ASP A 10 -27.55 5.40 6.62
CA ASP A 10 -26.79 4.30 6.00
C ASP A 10 -26.48 4.65 4.53
N ALA A 11 -25.65 3.83 3.88
CA ALA A 11 -25.26 4.01 2.47
C ALA A 11 -26.44 4.01 1.46
N LYS A 12 -27.63 3.49 1.83
CA LYS A 12 -28.80 3.39 0.94
C LYS A 12 -29.76 4.59 1.08
N THR A 13 -29.74 5.24 2.23
CA THR A 13 -30.60 6.39 2.53
C THR A 13 -30.02 7.65 1.93
N ARG A 14 -30.84 8.48 1.27
CA ARG A 14 -30.39 9.78 0.75
C ARG A 14 -30.09 10.72 1.92
N GLY A 15 -28.84 11.15 2.04
CA GLY A 15 -28.44 12.11 3.07
C GLY A 15 -28.89 13.54 2.76
N GLN A 16 -28.93 14.37 3.80
CA GLN A 16 -29.37 15.77 3.71
C GLN A 16 -28.49 16.69 4.57
N PHE A 17 -28.51 17.99 4.26
CA PHE A 17 -27.82 18.99 5.07
C PHE A 17 -28.76 19.57 6.13
N GLU A 18 -28.35 19.49 7.38
CA GLU A 18 -29.00 20.12 8.53
C GLU A 18 -28.13 21.28 9.02
N THR A 19 -28.76 22.35 9.51
CA THR A 19 -28.04 23.56 9.94
C THR A 19 -28.08 23.65 11.46
N VAL A 20 -26.91 23.54 12.11
CA VAL A 20 -26.79 23.56 13.58
C VAL A 20 -26.16 24.88 14.02
N LYS A 21 -26.80 25.53 15.00
CA LYS A 21 -26.25 26.69 15.69
C LYS A 21 -25.54 26.24 16.96
N ILE A 22 -24.28 26.61 17.09
CA ILE A 22 -23.46 26.31 18.26
C ILE A 22 -23.23 27.62 19.02
N ASN A 23 -23.64 27.64 20.27
CA ASN A 23 -23.68 28.87 21.07
C ASN A 23 -22.42 29.04 21.95
N ASP A 24 -21.72 27.96 22.32
CA ASP A 24 -20.56 27.98 23.23
C ASP A 24 -19.24 27.57 22.53
N VAL A 25 -18.78 28.38 21.57
CA VAL A 25 -17.44 28.19 20.98
C VAL A 25 -16.55 29.38 21.34
N SER A 26 -15.60 29.12 22.25
CA SER A 26 -14.48 30.04 22.54
C SER A 26 -13.52 30.14 21.35
N PRO A 27 -12.97 31.33 21.04
CA PRO A 27 -11.94 31.51 20.01
C PRO A 27 -10.63 30.73 20.26
N ASP A 28 -10.40 30.32 21.51
CA ASP A 28 -9.14 29.69 21.93
C ASP A 28 -9.16 28.16 21.80
N MET A 29 -10.34 27.59 21.52
CA MET A 29 -10.48 26.14 21.33
C MET A 29 -9.86 25.71 19.99
N SER A 30 -9.16 24.58 20.02
CA SER A 30 -8.68 23.93 18.81
C SER A 30 -9.86 23.48 17.95
N PHE A 31 -9.65 23.38 16.63
CA PHE A 31 -10.67 22.82 15.74
C PHE A 31 -11.11 21.42 16.18
N LEU A 32 -10.24 20.65 16.84
CA LEU A 32 -10.56 19.33 17.38
C LEU A 32 -11.46 19.40 18.63
N GLU A 33 -11.28 20.37 19.53
CA GLU A 33 -12.16 20.58 20.70
C GLU A 33 -13.52 21.16 20.28
N MET A 34 -13.52 22.08 19.31
CA MET A 34 -14.73 22.54 18.65
C MET A 34 -15.43 21.38 17.91
N LEU A 35 -14.66 20.50 17.26
CA LEU A 35 -15.18 19.28 16.66
C LEU A 35 -15.68 18.32 17.72
N ASP A 36 -15.12 18.22 18.92
CA ASP A 36 -15.62 17.34 19.98
C ASP A 36 -16.99 17.79 20.51
N ILE A 37 -17.22 19.10 20.62
CA ILE A 37 -18.56 19.70 20.87
C ILE A 37 -19.52 19.41 19.71
N VAL A 38 -18.99 19.39 18.48
CA VAL A 38 -19.77 19.08 17.27
C VAL A 38 -19.81 17.58 17.00
N ASN A 39 -19.06 16.71 17.69
CA ASN A 39 -18.94 15.28 17.40
C ASN A 39 -20.19 14.52 17.82
N GLU A 40 -21.12 15.20 18.51
CA GLU A 40 -22.51 14.77 18.57
C GLU A 40 -23.23 14.86 17.20
N GLU A 41 -22.79 15.70 16.25
CA GLU A 41 -23.26 15.76 14.85
C GLU A 41 -22.18 16.27 13.83
N GLN A 42 -21.56 15.41 12.98
CA GLN A 42 -20.46 15.83 12.08
C GLN A 42 -20.52 15.44 10.58
N MET A 43 -20.00 16.37 9.75
CA MET A 43 -19.23 16.26 8.48
C MET A 43 -19.84 15.51 7.26
N LYS A 44 -19.26 15.63 6.04
CA LYS A 44 -19.74 14.99 4.79
C LYS A 44 -19.12 13.61 4.55
N PRO A 45 -19.87 12.63 4.01
CA PRO A 45 -19.39 11.26 3.81
C PRO A 45 -18.54 11.07 2.57
N TRP A 46 -17.82 9.94 2.57
CA TRP A 46 -17.04 9.41 1.47
C TRP A 46 -17.90 9.01 0.27
N ARG A 47 -17.37 9.20 -0.94
CA ARG A 47 -18.03 8.87 -2.22
C ARG A 47 -17.38 7.68 -2.93
N ALA A 48 -16.76 6.77 -2.18
CA ALA A 48 -16.10 5.58 -2.72
C ALA A 48 -16.92 4.34 -2.38
N ALA A 49 -17.25 3.52 -3.40
CA ALA A 49 -17.98 2.26 -3.20
C ALA A 49 -17.21 1.29 -2.28
N ALA A 50 -15.88 1.29 -2.38
CA ALA A 50 -14.98 0.52 -1.53
C ALA A 50 -15.15 0.79 -0.03
N PHE A 51 -15.55 2.01 0.35
CA PHE A 51 -15.73 2.45 1.73
C PHE A 51 -17.18 2.84 2.00
N PRO A 52 -18.07 1.85 2.18
CA PRO A 52 -19.47 2.13 2.43
C PRO A 52 -19.64 2.87 3.76
N VAL A 53 -20.59 3.81 3.77
CA VAL A 53 -20.97 4.55 4.97
C VAL A 53 -21.67 3.59 5.93
N ILE A 54 -21.13 3.47 7.14
CA ILE A 54 -21.74 2.75 8.26
C ILE A 54 -22.83 3.63 8.86
N ARG A 55 -22.48 4.87 9.23
CA ARG A 55 -23.37 5.89 9.78
C ARG A 55 -22.70 7.25 9.69
N ASP A 56 -23.44 8.27 9.24
CA ASP A 56 -22.93 9.64 9.13
C ASP A 56 -21.60 9.70 8.36
N CYS A 57 -20.50 10.05 9.03
CA CYS A 57 -19.14 10.07 8.46
C CYS A 57 -18.33 8.81 8.71
N ALA A 58 -18.80 7.88 9.54
CA ALA A 58 -18.11 6.63 9.78
C ALA A 58 -18.26 5.71 8.57
N VAL A 59 -17.13 5.22 8.08
CA VAL A 59 -17.05 4.33 6.91
C VAL A 59 -16.37 3.02 7.28
N ASP A 60 -16.73 1.96 6.57
CA ASP A 60 -16.03 0.68 6.66
C ASP A 60 -14.76 0.73 5.79
N ARG A 61 -13.61 0.53 6.42
CA ARG A 61 -12.29 0.53 5.75
C ARG A 61 -11.71 -0.87 5.55
N THR A 62 -12.46 -1.93 5.80
CA THR A 62 -11.99 -3.33 5.75
C THR A 62 -11.40 -3.70 4.38
N ALA A 63 -11.78 -3.01 3.30
CA ALA A 63 -11.16 -3.15 1.98
C ALA A 63 -9.63 -2.95 2.02
N PHE A 64 -9.13 -1.98 2.79
CA PHE A 64 -7.68 -1.78 2.94
C PHE A 64 -7.01 -2.92 3.69
N ASP A 65 -7.67 -3.47 4.71
CA ASP A 65 -7.14 -4.61 5.47
C ASP A 65 -7.04 -5.85 4.57
N ARG A 66 -8.06 -6.10 3.73
CA ARG A 66 -8.04 -7.20 2.73
C ARG A 66 -6.93 -7.01 1.70
N ILE A 67 -6.70 -5.79 1.22
CA ILE A 67 -5.58 -5.47 0.32
C ILE A 67 -4.23 -5.75 0.99
N ILE A 68 -4.06 -5.36 2.25
CA ILE A 68 -2.84 -5.66 3.02
C ILE A 68 -2.66 -7.18 3.19
N GLN A 69 -3.73 -7.91 3.51
CA GLN A 69 -3.68 -9.36 3.66
C GLN A 69 -3.30 -10.09 2.35
N ALA A 70 -3.57 -9.51 1.18
CA ALA A 70 -3.24 -10.12 -0.10
C ALA A 70 -1.73 -10.16 -0.42
N GLY A 71 -0.92 -9.28 0.17
CA GLY A 71 0.52 -9.22 -0.11
C GLY A 71 1.35 -8.20 0.66
N GLY A 72 0.74 -7.45 1.56
CA GLY A 72 1.36 -6.45 2.43
C GLY A 72 2.18 -7.05 3.59
N PHE A 73 2.81 -8.20 3.37
CA PHE A 73 3.66 -8.89 4.35
C PHE A 73 4.95 -9.40 3.69
N VAL A 74 5.89 -9.82 4.53
CA VAL A 74 7.09 -10.55 4.13
C VAL A 74 7.00 -11.94 4.72
N SER A 75 7.10 -12.95 3.85
CA SER A 75 7.12 -14.34 4.28
C SER A 75 8.50 -14.71 4.85
N VAL A 76 8.52 -15.25 6.06
CA VAL A 76 9.74 -15.75 6.73
C VAL A 76 9.46 -17.12 7.34
N ASN A 77 10.48 -17.99 7.37
CA ASN A 77 10.37 -19.25 8.09
C ASN A 77 10.52 -18.97 9.60
N THR A 78 9.65 -19.56 10.42
CA THR A 78 9.64 -19.37 11.87
C THR A 78 10.97 -19.81 12.48
N GLY A 79 11.61 -18.93 13.27
CA GLY A 79 12.91 -19.20 13.91
C GLY A 79 14.13 -18.94 13.02
N ALA A 80 13.95 -18.56 11.76
CA ALA A 80 15.04 -18.23 10.82
C ALA A 80 15.11 -16.72 10.50
N ALA A 81 14.41 -15.88 11.25
CA ALA A 81 14.49 -14.44 11.07
C ALA A 81 15.90 -13.96 11.50
N PRO A 82 16.70 -13.40 10.57
CA PRO A 82 17.99 -12.84 10.93
C PRO A 82 17.79 -11.62 11.84
N GLU A 83 18.78 -11.32 12.68
CA GLU A 83 18.78 -10.11 13.48
C GLU A 83 18.79 -8.86 12.57
N ALA A 84 18.08 -7.81 12.95
CA ALA A 84 17.79 -6.67 12.10
C ALA A 84 19.04 -5.91 11.60
N SER A 85 20.11 -5.93 12.38
CA SER A 85 21.40 -5.30 12.08
C SER A 85 22.31 -6.16 11.20
N THR A 86 21.95 -7.42 10.96
CA THR A 86 22.77 -8.38 10.20
C THR A 86 22.76 -8.10 8.69
N ILE A 87 21.70 -7.47 8.17
CA ILE A 87 21.57 -7.16 6.74
C ILE A 87 21.71 -5.64 6.53
N PRO A 88 22.85 -5.15 6.04
CA PRO A 88 23.02 -3.73 5.79
C PRO A 88 22.11 -3.27 4.65
N VAL A 89 21.37 -2.19 4.90
CA VAL A 89 20.51 -1.54 3.90
C VAL A 89 21.14 -0.20 3.52
N PRO A 90 21.31 0.11 2.22
CA PRO A 90 21.77 1.42 1.80
C PRO A 90 20.88 2.53 2.34
N LYS A 91 21.48 3.61 2.87
CA LYS A 91 20.74 4.72 3.49
C LYS A 91 19.63 5.27 2.57
N ALA A 92 19.92 5.46 1.29
CA ALA A 92 18.96 5.95 0.31
C ALA A 92 17.76 5.02 0.12
N ASP A 93 17.94 3.70 0.26
CA ASP A 93 16.84 2.74 0.17
C ASP A 93 16.05 2.68 1.47
N ALA A 94 16.74 2.80 2.62
CA ALA A 94 16.09 2.92 3.91
C ALA A 94 15.18 4.16 3.96
N ASP A 95 15.66 5.32 3.51
CA ASP A 95 14.90 6.57 3.49
C ASP A 95 13.63 6.46 2.66
N ARG A 96 13.74 5.94 1.43
CA ARG A 96 12.57 5.67 0.59
C ARG A 96 11.62 4.64 1.20
N ALA A 97 12.16 3.64 1.92
CA ALA A 97 11.33 2.67 2.62
C ALA A 97 10.53 3.35 3.74
N PHE A 98 11.15 4.24 4.52
CA PHE A 98 10.50 4.99 5.59
C PHE A 98 9.46 5.99 5.06
N ASP A 99 9.79 6.73 3.99
CA ASP A 99 8.87 7.67 3.35
C ASP A 99 7.61 6.95 2.86
N ALA A 100 7.76 5.80 2.18
CA ALA A 100 6.64 4.98 1.77
C ALA A 100 5.88 4.34 2.97
N ALA A 101 6.59 4.01 4.06
CA ALA A 101 6.01 3.45 5.28
C ALA A 101 5.08 4.42 6.01
N ALA A 102 5.30 5.73 5.85
CA ALA A 102 4.53 6.78 6.52
C ALA A 102 3.02 6.74 6.21
N CYS A 103 2.60 6.00 5.17
CA CYS A 103 1.20 5.76 4.87
C CYS A 103 0.46 5.09 6.05
N ILE A 104 -0.42 5.85 6.69
CA ILE A 104 -1.24 5.41 7.83
C ILE A 104 -2.57 4.73 7.45
N GLY A 105 -2.85 4.55 6.16
CA GLY A 105 -4.09 3.90 5.72
C GLY A 105 -5.37 4.68 6.08
N CYS A 106 -5.31 6.01 6.19
CA CYS A 106 -6.49 6.86 6.43
C CYS A 106 -7.43 6.93 5.21
N GLY A 107 -6.90 6.60 4.03
CA GLY A 107 -7.60 6.56 2.76
C GLY A 107 -8.03 7.92 2.17
N ALA A 108 -7.56 9.04 2.71
CA ALA A 108 -7.83 10.38 2.14
C ALA A 108 -7.58 10.46 0.61
N CYS A 109 -6.63 9.68 0.11
CA CYS A 109 -6.37 9.52 -1.32
C CYS A 109 -7.56 8.95 -2.12
N VAL A 110 -8.26 7.95 -1.58
CA VAL A 110 -9.45 7.35 -2.18
C VAL A 110 -10.64 8.31 -2.07
N ALA A 111 -10.76 9.04 -0.96
CA ALA A 111 -11.82 10.04 -0.76
C ALA A 111 -11.72 11.21 -1.75
N ALA A 112 -10.50 11.69 -1.98
CA ALA A 112 -10.24 12.85 -2.81
C ALA A 112 -10.32 12.54 -4.31
N CYS A 113 -9.97 11.31 -4.70
CA CYS A 113 -9.88 10.95 -6.10
C CYS A 113 -11.26 10.79 -6.74
N LYS A 114 -11.51 11.47 -7.87
CA LYS A 114 -12.80 11.39 -8.60
C LYS A 114 -13.25 9.98 -8.98
N ASN A 115 -12.31 9.06 -9.18
CA ASN A 115 -12.62 7.66 -9.49
C ASN A 115 -12.39 6.71 -8.31
N ALA A 116 -12.18 7.23 -7.09
CA ALA A 116 -11.93 6.44 -5.88
C ALA A 116 -10.76 5.46 -6.01
N SER A 117 -9.67 5.85 -6.70
CA SER A 117 -8.50 4.97 -6.83
C SER A 117 -7.74 4.80 -5.52
N ALA A 118 -7.44 3.55 -5.16
CA ALA A 118 -6.59 3.20 -4.02
C ALA A 118 -5.10 3.03 -4.37
N MET A 119 -4.71 3.37 -5.60
CA MET A 119 -3.34 3.15 -6.10
C MET A 119 -2.27 3.85 -5.26
N LEU A 120 -2.54 5.02 -4.66
CA LEU A 120 -1.56 5.67 -3.79
C LEU A 120 -1.29 4.85 -2.52
N PHE A 121 -2.34 4.27 -1.93
CA PHE A 121 -2.22 3.40 -0.77
C PHE A 121 -1.48 2.10 -1.12
N VAL A 122 -1.91 1.41 -2.18
CA VAL A 122 -1.30 0.16 -2.63
C VAL A 122 0.17 0.39 -2.96
N SER A 123 0.48 1.45 -3.71
CA SER A 123 1.85 1.75 -4.11
C SER A 123 2.77 2.13 -2.97
N ALA A 124 2.27 2.81 -1.93
CA ALA A 124 3.03 3.08 -0.72
C ALA A 124 3.40 1.78 0.00
N LYS A 125 2.44 0.88 0.20
CA LYS A 125 2.68 -0.42 0.88
C LYS A 125 3.58 -1.35 0.07
N VAL A 126 3.34 -1.45 -1.24
CA VAL A 126 4.20 -2.22 -2.14
C VAL A 126 5.61 -1.64 -2.15
N SER A 127 5.77 -0.31 -2.27
CA SER A 127 7.08 0.32 -2.35
C SER A 127 7.88 0.22 -1.08
N HIS A 128 7.25 0.44 0.08
CA HIS A 128 7.86 0.27 1.40
C HIS A 128 8.48 -1.13 1.55
N LEU A 129 7.66 -2.17 1.33
CA LEU A 129 8.11 -3.56 1.45
C LEU A 129 9.03 -3.98 0.30
N SER A 130 8.95 -3.29 -0.83
CA SER A 130 9.93 -3.42 -1.87
C SER A 130 11.26 -2.98 -1.27
N PHE A 131 11.51 -1.71 -0.92
CA PHE A 131 12.85 -1.23 -0.53
C PHE A 131 13.57 -2.01 0.57
N LEU A 132 12.83 -2.74 1.43
CA LEU A 132 13.41 -3.59 2.47
C LEU A 132 14.14 -4.84 1.91
N PRO A 133 15.15 -5.34 2.65
CA PRO A 133 15.78 -6.60 2.33
C PRO A 133 14.76 -7.74 2.50
N GLN A 134 14.64 -8.56 1.48
CA GLN A 134 13.80 -9.76 1.51
C GLN A 134 14.70 -11.00 1.43
N ALA A 135 14.13 -12.16 1.79
CA ALA A 135 14.79 -13.44 1.58
C ALA A 135 15.20 -13.57 0.11
N VAL A 136 16.51 -13.63 -0.13
CA VAL A 136 17.08 -13.86 -1.45
C VAL A 136 17.05 -15.35 -1.74
N SER A 137 16.65 -15.74 -2.95
CA SER A 137 16.87 -17.12 -3.42
C SER A 137 18.38 -17.35 -3.57
N GLN A 138 18.99 -18.13 -2.68
CA GLN A 138 20.36 -18.61 -2.89
C GLN A 138 20.38 -19.53 -4.10
N LYS A 139 21.26 -19.27 -5.07
CA LYS A 139 21.48 -20.19 -6.19
C LYS A 139 22.67 -21.08 -5.83
N ARG A 140 22.47 -22.40 -5.93
CA ARG A 140 23.53 -23.40 -5.78
C ARG A 140 24.25 -23.53 -7.12
N LEU A 141 25.49 -23.04 -7.19
CA LEU A 141 26.38 -23.33 -8.30
C LEU A 141 27.16 -24.59 -7.95
N VAL A 142 27.03 -25.62 -8.78
CA VAL A 142 27.88 -26.80 -8.69
C VAL A 142 28.91 -26.68 -9.80
N LEU A 143 30.17 -26.49 -9.42
CA LEU A 143 31.31 -26.54 -10.33
C LEU A 143 31.92 -27.93 -10.23
N THR A 144 31.78 -28.71 -11.30
CA THR A 144 32.55 -29.94 -11.49
C THR A 144 33.85 -29.59 -12.18
N SER A 145 34.98 -29.84 -11.53
CA SER A 145 36.28 -29.80 -12.19
C SER A 145 36.84 -31.21 -12.31
N ARG A 146 37.30 -31.53 -13.52
CA ARG A 146 37.92 -32.82 -13.83
C ARG A 146 39.42 -32.60 -13.97
N VAL A 147 40.19 -33.28 -13.12
CA VAL A 147 41.65 -33.34 -13.23
C VAL A 147 42.02 -34.82 -13.34
N GLY A 148 42.36 -35.26 -14.54
CA GLY A 148 42.55 -36.68 -14.86
C GLY A 148 41.24 -37.48 -14.75
N GLU A 149 41.31 -38.68 -14.17
CA GLU A 149 40.14 -39.55 -13.91
C GLU A 149 39.37 -39.16 -12.63
N SER A 150 39.86 -38.21 -11.85
CA SER A 150 39.19 -37.75 -10.63
C SER A 150 38.26 -36.57 -10.92
N GLU A 151 36.99 -36.74 -10.56
CA GLU A 151 35.97 -35.70 -10.66
C GLU A 151 35.71 -35.13 -9.26
N ARG A 152 35.98 -33.84 -9.06
CA ARG A 152 35.67 -33.13 -7.81
C ARG A 152 34.52 -32.18 -8.03
N GLN A 153 33.52 -32.28 -7.15
CA GLN A 153 32.42 -31.34 -7.07
C GLN A 153 32.72 -30.27 -6.02
N PHE A 154 32.64 -29.01 -6.44
CA PHE A 154 32.71 -27.84 -5.56
C PHE A 154 31.34 -27.18 -5.52
N GLU A 155 30.75 -27.09 -4.33
CA GLU A 155 29.48 -26.40 -4.12
C GLU A 155 29.71 -24.97 -3.66
N PHE A 156 29.26 -24.01 -4.46
CA PHE A 156 29.25 -22.60 -4.12
C PHE A 156 27.81 -22.11 -3.99
N PHE A 157 27.44 -21.69 -2.78
CA PHE A 157 26.21 -20.95 -2.54
C PHE A 157 26.49 -19.46 -2.72
N TYR A 158 25.96 -18.87 -3.80
CA TYR A 158 26.09 -17.43 -4.05
C TYR A 158 24.71 -16.77 -4.11
N ALA A 159 24.62 -15.57 -3.53
CA ALA A 159 23.45 -14.73 -3.73
C ALA A 159 23.45 -14.26 -5.19
N SER A 160 22.44 -14.67 -5.95
CA SER A 160 22.26 -14.22 -7.32
C SER A 160 22.01 -12.70 -7.31
N SER A 161 23.04 -11.94 -7.67
CA SER A 161 23.08 -10.49 -7.89
C SER A 161 23.36 -9.60 -6.67
N ALA A 162 24.52 -8.93 -6.73
CA ALA A 162 24.91 -7.77 -5.92
C ALA A 162 24.01 -6.53 -6.12
N ASN A 163 23.00 -6.60 -7.00
CA ASN A 163 22.03 -5.53 -7.25
C ASN A 163 20.64 -5.91 -6.73
N GLY A 164 20.49 -6.16 -5.42
CA GLY A 164 19.28 -5.96 -4.58
C GLY A 164 17.85 -6.24 -5.10
N ARG A 165 17.67 -6.90 -6.24
CA ARG A 165 16.41 -6.98 -7.01
C ARG A 165 15.75 -8.34 -6.93
N HIS A 166 16.40 -9.36 -6.35
CA HIS A 166 15.79 -10.67 -6.16
C HIS A 166 14.97 -10.72 -4.87
N ARG A 167 13.85 -10.00 -4.93
CA ARG A 167 12.74 -10.04 -3.96
C ARG A 167 11.78 -11.13 -4.41
N VAL A 168 11.92 -12.33 -3.87
CA VAL A 168 11.23 -13.55 -4.33
C VAL A 168 9.71 -13.34 -4.41
N GLU A 169 9.15 -12.53 -3.51
CA GLU A 169 7.72 -12.25 -3.41
C GLU A 169 7.28 -10.93 -4.08
N ALA A 170 8.19 -10.04 -4.51
CA ALA A 170 7.80 -8.71 -5.01
C ALA A 170 6.85 -8.75 -6.22
N LYS A 171 7.15 -9.61 -7.21
CA LYS A 171 6.27 -9.79 -8.40
C LYS A 171 4.90 -10.34 -8.00
N LYS A 172 4.87 -11.32 -7.08
CA LYS A 172 3.62 -11.91 -6.59
C LYS A 172 2.81 -10.90 -5.78
N ARG A 173 3.47 -10.10 -4.92
CA ARG A 173 2.87 -9.05 -4.09
C ARG A 173 2.14 -8.03 -4.93
N VAL A 174 2.82 -7.42 -5.91
CA VAL A 174 2.21 -6.35 -6.70
C VAL A 174 1.01 -6.86 -7.48
N LEU A 175 1.10 -8.06 -8.06
CA LEU A 175 -0.03 -8.70 -8.75
C LEU A 175 -1.19 -8.98 -7.79
N ALA A 176 -0.91 -9.56 -6.62
CA ALA A 176 -1.94 -9.93 -5.64
C ALA A 176 -2.63 -8.71 -5.03
N MET A 177 -1.88 -7.67 -4.66
CA MET A 177 -2.44 -6.47 -4.05
C MET A 177 -3.24 -5.62 -5.04
N VAL A 178 -2.76 -5.49 -6.30
CA VAL A 178 -3.53 -4.80 -7.36
C VAL A 178 -4.78 -5.60 -7.71
N ALA A 179 -4.68 -6.92 -7.87
CA ALA A 179 -5.84 -7.76 -8.13
C ALA A 179 -6.86 -7.74 -6.97
N GLN A 180 -6.40 -7.64 -5.72
CA GLN A 180 -7.31 -7.47 -4.58
C GLN A 180 -7.94 -6.08 -4.59
N MET A 181 -7.17 -5.02 -4.87
CA MET A 181 -7.71 -3.67 -5.00
C MET A 181 -8.85 -3.59 -6.02
N ASP A 182 -8.67 -4.21 -7.20
CA ASP A 182 -9.69 -4.24 -8.24
C ASP A 182 -10.96 -4.97 -7.78
N LYS A 183 -10.83 -5.99 -6.91
CA LYS A 183 -11.98 -6.70 -6.30
C LYS A 183 -12.72 -5.88 -5.24
N GLU A 184 -12.06 -4.89 -4.65
CA GLU A 184 -12.67 -3.99 -3.65
C GLU A 184 -13.34 -2.77 -4.30
N ASP A 185 -13.61 -2.80 -5.61
CA ASP A 185 -14.20 -1.71 -6.38
C ASP A 185 -13.40 -0.39 -6.33
N CYS A 186 -12.09 -0.48 -6.09
CA CYS A 186 -11.18 0.66 -6.20
C CYS A 186 -10.68 0.80 -7.65
N ALA A 187 -10.85 1.96 -8.26
CA ALA A 187 -10.43 2.16 -9.64
C ALA A 187 -8.92 2.27 -9.81
N THR A 188 -8.46 2.13 -11.05
CA THR A 188 -7.05 2.38 -11.45
C THR A 188 -6.73 3.88 -11.49
N CYS A 189 -5.45 4.23 -11.36
CA CYS A 189 -4.99 5.61 -11.43
C CYS A 189 -5.18 6.22 -12.83
N THR A 190 -5.74 7.42 -12.89
CA THR A 190 -5.91 8.23 -14.11
C THR A 190 -5.05 9.50 -14.12
N ASN A 191 -4.09 9.61 -13.18
CA ASN A 191 -3.15 10.72 -13.06
C ASN A 191 -3.82 12.09 -12.81
N LEU A 192 -4.80 12.14 -11.91
CA LEU A 192 -5.43 13.39 -11.45
C LEU A 192 -4.61 14.11 -10.37
N TYR A 193 -3.71 13.40 -9.69
CA TYR A 193 -2.84 13.92 -8.61
C TYR A 193 -3.56 14.47 -7.36
N GLU A 194 -4.89 14.39 -7.28
CA GLU A 194 -5.69 14.77 -6.10
C GLU A 194 -5.27 13.98 -4.85
N CYS A 195 -4.84 12.72 -5.03
CA CYS A 195 -4.46 11.83 -3.96
C CYS A 195 -3.21 12.28 -3.19
N GLN A 196 -2.20 12.86 -3.85
CA GLN A 196 -1.01 13.36 -3.16
C GLN A 196 -1.32 14.66 -2.42
N ALA A 197 -2.15 15.53 -3.02
CA ALA A 197 -2.53 16.81 -2.44
C ALA A 197 -3.35 16.62 -1.15
N ALA A 198 -4.19 15.59 -1.11
CA ALA A 198 -4.98 15.25 0.07
C ALA A 198 -4.21 14.44 1.13
N CYS A 199 -2.99 13.99 0.85
CA CYS A 199 -2.27 13.10 1.75
C CYS A 199 -1.69 13.84 2.96
N PRO A 200 -2.13 13.58 4.21
CA PRO A 200 -1.61 14.26 5.39
C PRO A 200 -0.17 13.85 5.75
N LYS A 201 0.33 12.78 5.13
CA LYS A 201 1.69 12.26 5.31
C LYS A 201 2.60 12.56 4.13
N GLY A 202 2.12 13.33 3.13
CA GLY A 202 2.93 13.76 2.00
C GLY A 202 3.39 12.63 1.08
N ILE A 203 2.66 11.52 0.99
CA ILE A 203 3.00 10.42 0.07
C ILE A 203 2.84 10.90 -1.37
N THR A 204 3.90 10.78 -2.16
CA THR A 204 3.94 11.25 -3.54
C THR A 204 3.46 10.19 -4.53
N VAL A 205 3.00 10.64 -5.69
CA VAL A 205 2.63 9.79 -6.83
C VAL A 205 3.81 9.05 -7.45
N ASP A 206 5.05 9.36 -7.09
CA ASP A 206 6.25 8.67 -7.60
C ASP A 206 6.22 7.19 -7.24
N TYR A 207 5.64 6.85 -6.08
CA TYR A 207 5.42 5.47 -5.67
C TYR A 207 4.42 4.76 -6.57
N ILE A 208 3.39 5.45 -7.07
CA ILE A 208 2.46 4.89 -8.07
C ILE A 208 3.23 4.58 -9.35
N ALA A 209 4.03 5.53 -9.85
CA ALA A 209 4.82 5.33 -11.06
C ALA A 209 5.81 4.15 -10.91
N LYS A 210 6.48 4.05 -9.76
CA LYS A 210 7.36 2.92 -9.43
C LYS A 210 6.59 1.59 -9.41
N MET A 211 5.47 1.54 -8.70
CA MET A 211 4.65 0.34 -8.60
C MET A 211 4.13 -0.09 -9.98
N ASN A 212 3.68 0.84 -10.82
CA ASN A 212 3.21 0.53 -12.17
C ASN A 212 4.31 -0.14 -13.02
N ARG A 213 5.56 0.31 -12.90
CA ARG A 213 6.70 -0.37 -13.55
C ARG A 213 6.91 -1.79 -13.01
N GLU A 214 6.80 -1.98 -11.70
CA GLU A 214 6.89 -3.31 -11.07
C GLU A 214 5.74 -4.23 -11.49
N TYR A 215 4.51 -3.69 -11.58
CA TYR A 215 3.32 -4.38 -12.02
C TYR A 215 3.45 -4.83 -13.47
N LEU A 216 3.80 -3.93 -14.39
CA LEU A 216 4.02 -4.27 -15.81
C LEU A 216 5.09 -5.36 -15.97
N GLY A 217 6.23 -5.21 -15.28
CA GLY A 217 7.29 -6.23 -15.32
C GLY A 217 6.84 -7.58 -14.75
N ALA A 218 6.00 -7.58 -13.70
CA ALA A 218 5.43 -8.79 -13.12
C ALA A 218 4.41 -9.45 -14.06
N THR A 219 3.53 -8.67 -14.68
CA THR A 219 2.52 -9.16 -15.64
C THR A 219 3.16 -9.80 -16.86
N VAL A 220 4.20 -9.18 -17.43
CA VAL A 220 4.94 -9.76 -18.57
C VAL A 220 5.60 -11.08 -18.17
N THR A 221 6.33 -11.11 -17.04
CA THR A 221 6.97 -12.36 -16.55
C THR A 221 5.94 -13.46 -16.28
N TYR A 222 4.77 -13.09 -15.76
CA TYR A 222 3.70 -14.03 -15.49
C TYR A 222 3.08 -14.57 -16.79
N ALA A 223 2.83 -13.69 -17.76
CA ALA A 223 2.34 -14.06 -19.08
C ALA A 223 3.30 -15.01 -19.81
N GLU A 224 4.62 -14.75 -19.78
CA GLU A 224 5.64 -15.66 -20.33
C GLU A 224 5.60 -17.05 -19.67
N LYS A 225 5.40 -17.13 -18.35
CA LYS A 225 5.31 -18.42 -17.65
C LYS A 225 4.04 -19.22 -17.97
N VAL A 226 2.93 -18.53 -18.22
CA VAL A 226 1.61 -19.16 -18.44
C VAL A 226 1.38 -19.49 -19.92
N TYR A 227 1.80 -18.60 -20.82
CA TYR A 227 1.52 -18.69 -22.25
C TYR A 227 2.77 -18.91 -23.13
N GLY A 228 3.98 -18.71 -22.61
CA GLY A 228 5.23 -18.81 -23.37
C GLY A 228 5.78 -20.23 -23.50
N LYS A 229 4.90 -21.23 -23.69
CA LYS A 229 5.31 -22.62 -23.93
C LYS A 229 5.20 -22.92 -25.42
N ASP A 230 6.30 -22.68 -26.14
CA ASP A 230 6.69 -23.39 -27.36
C ASP A 230 8.01 -24.12 -27.08
#